data_AF-A0A2K6KZY4-F1
#
_entry.id   AF-A0A2K6KZY4-F1
#
_cell.length_a   1.000
_cell.length_b   1.000
_cell.length_c   1.000
_cell.angle_alpha   90.00
_cell.angle_beta   90.00
_cell.angle_gamma   90.00
#
_symmetry.space_group_name_H-M   'P 1'
#
loop_
_entity.id
_entity.type
_entity.pdbx_description
1 polymer ?
#
loop_
_entity_poly.entity_id
_entity_poly.type
_entity_poly.pdbx_seq_one_letter_code
_entity_poly.pdbx_strand_id
1 'polypeptide(L)'
;TYYIGYIVHSKENTSSANPKYLRQVSVHLERGVGVATCDGFLYAVGGHDAPASNHCSRLLDYVERYDPKTDTWTMVAPLSMPRDAVGVCLLGDRLYAVGGYDGQTYLNTMESYDPQTNEWTQMASLNIGRAGACVVVIKQP
;
A
#
# COMPACT_ATOMS: atom_id res chain seq x y z
N THR A 1 -20.42 -7.93 -5.73
CA THR A 1 -19.01 -7.58 -5.94
C THR A 1 -18.76 -6.25 -5.27
N TYR A 2 -17.93 -6.22 -4.22
CA TYR A 2 -17.56 -4.97 -3.56
C TYR A 2 -16.32 -4.42 -4.26
N TYR A 3 -16.32 -3.12 -4.59
CA TYR A 3 -15.25 -2.47 -5.34
C TYR A 3 -14.57 -1.45 -4.44
N ILE A 4 -13.24 -1.56 -4.27
CA ILE A 4 -12.43 -0.50 -3.68
C ILE A 4 -11.88 0.32 -4.85
N GLY A 5 -12.42 1.52 -5.04
CA GLY A 5 -11.88 2.49 -5.99
C GLY A 5 -10.81 3.34 -5.31
N TYR A 6 -9.66 3.50 -5.93
CA TYR A 6 -8.69 4.52 -5.54
C TYR A 6 -8.67 5.63 -6.59
N ILE A 7 -8.57 6.88 -6.13
CA ILE A 7 -8.49 8.06 -7.00
C ILE A 7 -7.01 8.42 -7.13
N VAL A 8 -6.41 8.17 -8.29
CA VAL A 8 -5.12 8.77 -8.65
C VAL A 8 -5.41 10.15 -9.24
N HIS A 9 -5.07 11.21 -8.52
CA HIS A 9 -5.09 12.57 -9.10
C HIS A 9 -3.84 12.77 -9.96
N SER A 10 -3.97 12.70 -11.29
CA SER A 10 -3.03 13.39 -12.17
C SER A 10 -3.58 14.79 -12.48
N LYS A 11 -2.79 15.84 -12.24
CA LYS A 11 -3.15 17.19 -12.67
C LYS A 11 -2.94 17.30 -14.18
N GLU A 12 -3.93 16.92 -14.97
CA GLU A 12 -4.04 17.42 -16.34
C GLU A 12 -4.82 18.72 -16.34
N ASN A 13 -4.10 19.83 -16.54
CA ASN A 13 -4.69 21.14 -16.71
C ASN A 13 -5.38 21.21 -18.09
N THR A 14 -6.65 20.80 -18.16
CA THR A 14 -7.47 21.03 -19.36
C THR A 14 -8.83 21.62 -18.99
N SER A 15 -9.09 22.80 -19.55
CA SER A 15 -10.36 23.50 -19.51
C SER A 15 -11.39 22.76 -20.37
N SER A 16 -11.96 21.66 -19.88
CA SER A 16 -13.24 21.17 -20.39
C SER A 16 -13.98 20.44 -19.28
N ALA A 17 -15.26 20.77 -19.12
CA ALA A 17 -16.14 20.29 -18.07
C ALA A 17 -16.56 18.82 -18.26
N ASN A 18 -15.59 17.91 -18.25
CA ASN A 18 -15.83 16.49 -18.10
C ASN A 18 -14.61 15.83 -17.43
N PRO A 19 -14.66 15.57 -16.13
CA PRO A 19 -13.59 14.82 -15.52
C PRO A 19 -13.62 13.37 -16.07
N LYS A 20 -12.63 13.02 -16.88
CA LYS A 20 -12.38 11.64 -17.32
C LYS A 20 -11.83 10.83 -16.13
N TYR A 21 -12.66 10.60 -15.11
CA TYR A 21 -12.33 9.66 -14.05
C TYR A 21 -12.81 8.26 -14.43
N LEU A 22 -12.12 7.26 -13.88
CA LEU A 22 -12.42 5.83 -13.94
C LEU A 22 -11.79 5.08 -15.11
N ARG A 23 -10.48 4.82 -15.02
CA ARG A 23 -9.94 3.56 -15.53
C ARG A 23 -9.76 2.62 -14.35
N GLN A 24 -10.57 1.58 -14.32
CA GLN A 24 -10.63 0.55 -13.29
C GLN A 24 -9.37 -0.29 -13.36
N VAL A 25 -8.62 -0.33 -12.28
CA VAL A 25 -7.46 -1.21 -12.13
C VAL A 25 -7.78 -2.14 -10.97
N SER A 26 -8.09 -3.39 -11.30
CA SER A 26 -8.48 -4.41 -10.33
C SER A 26 -7.26 -4.88 -9.55
N VAL A 27 -7.13 -4.45 -8.30
CA VAL A 27 -6.37 -5.20 -7.30
C VAL A 27 -7.12 -6.52 -7.13
N HIS A 28 -6.48 -7.65 -7.41
CA HIS A 28 -7.08 -8.96 -7.13
C HIS A 28 -7.52 -8.97 -5.66
N LEU A 29 -8.67 -9.58 -5.36
CA LEU A 29 -9.44 -9.62 -4.08
C LEU A 29 -8.67 -9.56 -2.74
N GLU A 30 -7.86 -8.54 -2.52
CA GLU A 30 -7.01 -8.37 -1.36
C GLU A 30 -7.69 -7.40 -0.39
N ARG A 31 -7.85 -7.84 0.85
CA ARG A 31 -8.36 -6.99 1.94
C ARG A 31 -7.19 -6.57 2.82
N GLY A 32 -7.35 -5.44 3.50
CA GLY A 32 -6.35 -4.92 4.42
C GLY A 32 -5.04 -4.45 3.75
N VAL A 33 -5.05 -4.28 2.43
CA VAL A 33 -3.93 -3.69 1.66
C VAL A 33 -3.71 -2.25 2.10
N GLY A 34 -2.46 -1.90 2.38
CA GLY A 34 -2.04 -0.51 2.52
C GLY A 34 -1.71 0.08 1.15
N VAL A 35 -2.16 1.31 0.89
CA VAL A 35 -1.90 1.99 -0.38
C VAL A 35 -1.26 3.36 -0.17
N ALA A 36 -0.29 3.70 -1.02
CA ALA A 36 0.35 5.00 -1.03
C ALA A 36 0.88 5.35 -2.42
N THR A 37 1.06 6.64 -2.69
CA THR A 37 1.71 7.13 -3.91
C THR A 37 3.13 7.57 -3.62
N CYS A 38 4.07 7.22 -4.49
CA CYS A 38 5.47 7.66 -4.42
C CYS A 38 6.04 7.77 -5.85
N ASP A 39 6.78 8.84 -6.14
CA ASP A 39 7.41 9.10 -7.45
C ASP A 39 6.46 9.00 -8.67
N GLY A 40 5.18 9.33 -8.48
CA GLY A 40 4.16 9.24 -9.54
C GLY A 40 3.59 7.84 -9.79
N PHE A 41 4.01 6.86 -9.00
CA PHE A 41 3.49 5.50 -9.00
C PHE A 41 2.53 5.29 -7.81
N LEU A 42 1.64 4.31 -7.95
CA LEU A 42 0.83 3.80 -6.84
C LEU A 42 1.44 2.50 -6.33
N TYR A 43 1.44 2.31 -5.02
CA TYR A 43 1.92 1.10 -4.37
C TYR A 43 0.79 0.43 -3.61
N ALA A 44 0.66 -0.88 -3.77
CA ALA A 44 -0.17 -1.77 -2.97
C ALA A 44 0.76 -2.62 -2.11
N VAL A 45 0.56 -2.60 -0.79
CA VAL A 45 1.48 -3.16 0.20
C VAL A 45 0.73 -4.14 1.10
N GLY A 46 1.20 -5.39 1.13
CA GLY A 46 0.70 -6.42 2.04
C GLY A 46 -0.77 -6.76 1.84
N GLY A 47 -1.50 -6.95 2.95
CA GLY A 47 -2.89 -7.39 2.95
C GLY A 47 -3.03 -8.90 3.09
N HIS A 48 -4.23 -9.39 2.81
CA HIS A 48 -4.52 -10.82 2.75
C HIS A 48 -5.32 -11.18 1.50
N ASP A 49 -5.02 -12.34 0.95
CA ASP A 49 -5.83 -13.02 -0.04
C ASP A 49 -6.76 -14.00 0.70
N ALA A 50 -8.07 -13.81 0.57
CA ALA A 50 -9.08 -14.71 1.09
C ALA A 50 -9.99 -15.12 -0.07
N PRO A 51 -9.71 -16.24 -0.75
CA PRO A 51 -10.50 -16.69 -1.88
C PRO A 51 -11.96 -16.90 -1.47
N ALA A 52 -12.91 -16.53 -2.33
CA ALA A 52 -14.33 -16.67 -2.01
C ALA A 52 -14.76 -18.13 -1.71
N SER A 53 -13.97 -19.11 -2.16
CA SER A 53 -14.25 -20.54 -2.06
C SER A 53 -13.60 -21.25 -0.87
N ASN A 54 -12.67 -20.62 -0.14
CA ASN A 54 -12.07 -21.22 1.04
C ASN A 54 -11.70 -20.17 2.10
N HIS A 55 -11.75 -20.57 3.36
CA HIS A 55 -11.36 -19.70 4.48
C HIS A 55 -9.85 -19.71 4.74
N CYS A 56 -9.04 -20.16 3.78
CA CYS A 56 -7.59 -20.07 3.89
C CYS A 56 -7.18 -18.65 3.55
N SER A 57 -7.04 -17.80 4.57
CA SER A 57 -6.44 -16.47 4.42
C SER A 57 -4.94 -16.62 4.23
N ARG A 58 -4.42 -16.24 3.07
CA ARG A 58 -2.98 -16.11 2.84
C ARG A 58 -2.59 -14.66 3.09
N LEU A 59 -1.81 -14.44 4.13
CA LEU A 59 -1.22 -13.12 4.41
C LEU A 59 -0.12 -12.85 3.39
N LEU A 60 -0.05 -11.60 2.95
CA LEU A 60 0.85 -11.17 1.89
C LEU A 60 1.96 -10.28 2.47
N ASP A 61 3.18 -10.58 2.08
CA ASP A 61 4.38 -9.74 2.20
C ASP A 61 4.71 -9.03 0.87
N TYR A 62 3.94 -9.30 -0.17
CA TYR A 62 4.14 -8.75 -1.50
C TYR A 62 3.81 -7.27 -1.56
N VAL A 63 4.53 -6.61 -2.46
CA VAL A 63 4.34 -5.20 -2.77
C VAL A 63 4.32 -5.06 -4.28
N GLU A 64 3.27 -4.41 -4.77
CA GLU A 64 3.10 -4.15 -6.19
C GLU A 64 3.11 -2.65 -6.45
N ARG A 65 3.77 -2.25 -7.54
CA ARG A 65 3.82 -0.87 -8.02
C ARG A 65 3.09 -0.75 -9.35
N TYR A 66 2.11 0.13 -9.41
CA TYR A 66 1.40 0.49 -10.63
C TYR A 66 2.04 1.71 -11.30
N ASP A 67 2.40 1.56 -12.58
CA ASP A 67 2.80 2.66 -13.46
C ASP A 67 1.60 3.12 -14.31
N PRO A 68 1.08 4.34 -14.08
CA PRO A 68 -0.04 4.87 -14.85
C PRO A 68 0.28 5.18 -16.32
N LYS A 69 1.56 5.30 -16.69
CA LYS A 69 1.97 5.56 -18.08
C LYS A 69 1.92 4.30 -18.92
N THR A 70 2.29 3.16 -18.35
CA THR A 70 2.28 1.87 -19.03
C THR A 70 1.05 1.03 -18.71
N ASP A 71 0.26 1.42 -17.71
CA ASP A 71 -0.93 0.69 -17.24
C ASP A 71 -0.58 -0.73 -16.78
N THR A 72 0.50 -0.86 -16.01
CA THR A 72 1.03 -2.15 -15.56
C THR A 72 1.37 -2.14 -14.08
N TRP A 73 1.04 -3.23 -13.40
CA TRP A 73 1.59 -3.56 -12.08
C TRP A 73 2.91 -4.31 -12.24
N THR A 74 3.83 -4.08 -11.31
CA THR A 74 5.10 -4.80 -11.23
C THR A 74 5.42 -5.07 -9.77
N MET A 75 5.85 -6.30 -9.49
CA MET A 75 6.37 -6.67 -8.18
C MET A 75 7.62 -5.86 -7.84
N VAL A 76 7.66 -5.31 -6.65
CA VAL A 76 8.86 -4.70 -6.06
C VAL A 76 9.33 -5.54 -4.88
N ALA A 77 10.37 -5.10 -4.17
CA ALA A 77 10.88 -5.85 -3.03
C ALA A 77 9.75 -6.12 -2.01
N PRO A 78 9.64 -7.37 -1.52
CA PRO A 78 8.65 -7.73 -0.51
C PRO A 78 9.04 -7.15 0.85
N LEU A 79 8.04 -7.02 1.72
CA LEU A 79 8.24 -6.76 3.15
C LEU A 79 9.05 -7.89 3.80
N SER A 80 9.68 -7.63 4.96
CA SER A 80 10.37 -8.71 5.70
C SER A 80 9.42 -9.74 6.32
N MET A 81 8.14 -9.37 6.48
CA MET A 81 7.08 -10.23 7.00
C MET A 81 5.72 -9.83 6.43
N PRO A 82 4.75 -10.75 6.35
CA PRO A 82 3.39 -10.42 5.92
C PRO A 82 2.71 -9.42 6.85
N ARG A 83 1.95 -8.49 6.29
CA ARG A 83 1.24 -7.44 7.06
C ARG A 83 -0.19 -7.24 6.54
N ASP A 84 -1.17 -7.78 7.22
CA ASP A 84 -2.59 -7.45 6.98
C ASP A 84 -3.00 -6.17 7.74
N ALA A 85 -3.92 -5.42 7.14
CA ALA A 85 -4.40 -4.13 7.62
C ALA A 85 -3.25 -3.17 7.98
N VAL A 86 -2.23 -3.13 7.12
CA VAL A 86 -1.02 -2.33 7.28
C VAL A 86 -1.30 -0.85 7.02
N GLY A 87 -0.75 0.02 7.87
CA GLY A 87 -0.78 1.46 7.63
C GLY A 87 0.39 1.85 6.73
N VAL A 88 0.13 2.61 5.66
CA VAL A 88 1.19 3.04 4.71
C VAL A 88 1.12 4.53 4.48
N CYS A 89 2.28 5.19 4.47
CA CYS A 89 2.40 6.60 4.11
C CYS A 89 3.72 6.93 3.41
N LEU A 90 3.76 8.06 2.70
CA LEU A 90 4.98 8.65 2.15
C LEU A 90 5.54 9.67 3.13
N LEU A 91 6.80 9.50 3.55
CA LEU A 91 7.54 10.48 4.36
C LEU A 91 8.88 10.76 3.66
N GLY A 92 9.05 12.01 3.21
CA GLY A 92 10.20 12.36 2.38
C GLY A 92 10.11 11.66 1.02
N ASP A 93 11.13 10.86 0.71
CA ASP A 93 11.29 10.06 -0.51
C ASP A 93 11.02 8.57 -0.31
N ARG A 94 10.57 8.16 0.89
CA ARG A 94 10.40 6.75 1.27
C ARG A 94 8.97 6.44 1.68
N LEU A 95 8.52 5.24 1.33
CA LEU A 95 7.26 4.69 1.85
C LEU A 95 7.52 4.04 3.21
N TYR A 96 6.58 4.14 4.12
CA TYR A 96 6.66 3.51 5.43
C TYR A 96 5.49 2.54 5.59
N ALA A 97 5.80 1.29 5.92
CA ALA A 97 4.84 0.28 6.36
C ALA A 97 4.84 0.23 7.88
N VAL A 98 3.67 0.43 8.49
CA VAL A 98 3.53 0.64 9.94
C VAL A 98 2.53 -0.36 10.52
N GLY A 99 3.03 -1.23 11.40
CA GLY A 99 2.21 -2.22 12.09
C GLY A 99 1.59 -3.24 11.13
N GLY A 100 0.36 -3.65 11.42
CA GLY A 100 -0.37 -4.70 10.72
C GLY A 100 -0.51 -5.97 11.57
N TYR A 101 -1.01 -7.03 10.96
CA TYR A 101 -1.20 -8.35 11.56
C TYR A 101 -0.50 -9.42 10.72
N ASP A 102 0.35 -10.24 11.35
CA ASP A 102 1.15 -11.28 10.69
C ASP A 102 0.51 -12.68 10.78
N GLY A 103 -0.73 -12.78 11.26
CA GLY A 103 -1.42 -14.05 11.48
C GLY A 103 -1.29 -14.60 12.90
N GLN A 104 -0.44 -13.98 13.72
CA GLN A 104 -0.23 -14.37 15.12
C GLN A 104 -0.39 -13.18 16.05
N THR A 105 0.21 -12.04 15.72
CA THR A 105 0.31 -10.87 16.59
C THR A 105 0.07 -9.57 15.83
N TYR A 106 -0.36 -8.54 16.57
CA TYR A 106 -0.37 -7.18 16.06
C TYR A 106 1.06 -6.64 16.08
N LEU A 107 1.55 -6.26 14.91
CA LEU A 107 2.91 -5.80 14.72
C LEU A 107 3.08 -4.39 15.29
N ASN A 108 4.17 -4.19 16.02
CA ASN A 108 4.68 -2.87 16.37
C ASN A 108 5.87 -2.47 15.48
N THR A 109 6.34 -3.37 14.62
CA THR A 109 7.47 -3.14 13.73
C THR A 109 7.09 -2.18 12.60
N MET A 110 8.09 -1.45 12.13
CA MET A 110 7.99 -0.51 11.02
C MET A 110 9.13 -0.76 10.04
N GLU A 111 8.86 -0.56 8.76
CA GLU A 111 9.84 -0.70 7.70
C GLU A 111 9.70 0.47 6.73
N SER A 112 10.81 0.94 6.16
CA SER A 112 10.81 1.96 5.12
C SER A 112 11.31 1.40 3.80
N TYR A 113 10.65 1.73 2.70
CA TYR A 113 11.00 1.33 1.35
C TYR A 113 11.69 2.46 0.61
N ASP A 114 12.81 2.13 -0.01
CA ASP A 114 13.54 2.99 -0.93
C ASP A 114 13.19 2.63 -2.39
N PRO A 115 12.50 3.50 -3.14
CA PRO A 115 12.21 3.25 -4.55
C PRO A 115 13.47 3.22 -5.43
N GLN A 116 14.58 3.84 -5.01
CA GLN A 116 15.81 3.93 -5.79
C GLN A 116 16.64 2.66 -5.68
N THR A 117 16.69 2.05 -4.49
CA THR A 117 17.40 0.79 -4.28
C THR A 117 16.50 -0.44 -4.39
N ASN A 118 15.17 -0.25 -4.37
CA ASN A 118 14.17 -1.31 -4.30
C ASN A 118 14.42 -2.22 -3.08
N GLU A 119 14.54 -1.62 -1.90
CA GLU A 119 14.82 -2.33 -0.65
C GLU A 119 13.97 -1.80 0.50
N TRP A 120 13.59 -2.72 1.40
CA TRP A 120 12.98 -2.40 2.68
C TRP A 120 14.02 -2.41 3.79
N THR A 121 13.98 -1.41 4.67
CA THR A 121 14.86 -1.28 5.84
C THR A 121 14.03 -1.18 7.10
N GLN A 122 14.36 -1.98 8.12
CA GLN A 122 13.69 -1.95 9.41
C GLN A 122 13.93 -0.60 10.12
N MET A 123 12.86 -0.04 10.69
CA MET A 123 12.86 1.24 11.40
C MET A 123 12.58 1.04 12.89
N ALA A 124 12.65 2.15 13.64
CA ALA A 124 12.23 2.17 15.04
C ALA A 124 10.77 1.69 15.18
N SER A 125 10.53 0.84 16.18
CA SER A 125 9.22 0.22 16.41
C SER A 125 8.29 1.13 17.21
N LEU A 126 6.98 0.94 17.04
CA LEU A 126 5.95 1.49 17.91
C LEU A 126 6.07 0.88 19.32
N ASN A 127 5.57 1.62 20.31
CA ASN A 127 5.47 1.10 21.69
C ASN A 127 4.46 -0.04 21.83
N ILE A 128 3.41 -0.02 21.00
CA ILE A 128 2.29 -0.99 21.06
C ILE A 128 1.90 -1.36 19.64
N GLY A 129 1.83 -2.66 19.38
CA GLY A 129 1.43 -3.22 18.10
C GLY A 129 -0.04 -2.94 17.78
N ARG A 130 -0.33 -2.71 16.49
CA ARG A 130 -1.67 -2.35 16.01
C ARG A 130 -1.85 -2.72 14.54
N ALA A 131 -3.09 -2.98 14.15
CA ALA A 131 -3.52 -3.19 12.77
C ALA A 131 -4.76 -2.32 12.48
N GLY A 132 -5.03 -2.04 11.20
CA GLY A 132 -6.16 -1.20 10.77
C GLY A 132 -6.01 0.28 11.13
N ALA A 133 -4.78 0.73 11.39
CA ALA A 133 -4.50 2.12 11.74
C ALA A 133 -4.44 3.01 10.49
N CYS A 134 -4.98 4.22 10.59
CA CYS A 134 -4.71 5.28 9.63
C CYS A 134 -3.39 5.97 10.00
N VAL A 135 -2.50 6.14 9.01
CA VAL A 135 -1.21 6.82 9.19
C VAL A 135 -1.21 8.09 8.35
N VAL A 136 -0.85 9.21 8.98
CA VAL A 136 -0.75 10.51 8.31
C VAL A 136 0.61 11.13 8.61
N VAL A 137 1.14 11.86 7.62
CA VAL A 137 2.39 12.61 7.77
C VAL A 137 2.07 14.08 7.99
N ILE A 138 2.64 14.66 9.04
CA ILE A 138 2.49 16.07 9.38
C ILE A 138 3.85 16.73 9.20
N LYS A 139 3.90 17.77 8.36
CA LYS A 139 5.11 18.60 8.22
C LYS A 139 5.19 19.52 9.44
N GLN A 140 6.30 19.45 10.18
CA GLN A 140 6.56 20.39 11.26
C GLN A 140 6.90 21.78 10.68
N PRO A 141 6.50 22.87 11.35
CA PRO A 141 6.78 24.25 10.92
C PRO A 141 8.27 24.56 10.77
#